data_AF-A0A8T3BL58-F1
#
_entry.id   AF-A0A8T3BL58-F1
#
_cell.length_a   1.000
_cell.length_b   1.000
_cell.length_c   1.000
_cell.angle_alpha   90.00
_cell.angle_beta   90.00
_cell.angle_gamma   90.00
#
_symmetry.space_group_name_H-M   'P 1'
#
loop_
_entity.id
_entity.type
_entity.pdbx_description
1 polymer ?
#
loop_
_entity_poly.entity_id
_entity_poly.type
_entity_poly.pdbx_seq_one_letter_code
_entity_poly.pdbx_strand_id
1 'polypeptide(L)'
;MGEVAPEVFFARTGRNRQRFDENYRLVAGCIPYRLKLVQDKVRDGLLNRLEVLMISSPNRRDLIFPKGGWENDETLGEAACREALEEAGVRGIINESILGEWKFRSKSRQNSCSLEGTCKGYMFALEVTEELQYWPEQDNHERRWVCVSEAWKLCRYDWMREALAACIKVLSDRIIFSNDNLVEPSNYYFVKTTTTEQAIDSFC
;
A
#
# COMPACT_ATOMS: atom_id res chain seq x y z
N MET A 1 -14.95 6.35 -36.64
CA MET A 1 -14.32 5.98 -35.35
C MET A 1 -13.55 7.20 -34.91
N GLY A 2 -14.03 7.91 -33.89
CA GLY A 2 -13.32 9.09 -33.38
C GLY A 2 -12.11 8.62 -32.58
N GLU A 3 -10.91 8.98 -33.00
CA GLU A 3 -9.73 8.90 -32.15
C GLU A 3 -9.97 9.81 -30.95
N VAL A 4 -10.11 9.21 -29.77
CA VAL A 4 -10.03 9.95 -28.52
C VAL A 4 -8.57 10.35 -28.40
N ALA A 5 -8.29 11.66 -28.42
CA ALA A 5 -6.94 12.17 -28.19
C ALA A 5 -6.42 11.58 -26.87
N PRO A 6 -5.17 11.09 -26.82
CA PRO A 6 -4.62 10.53 -25.59
C PRO A 6 -4.70 11.58 -24.47
N GLU A 7 -5.25 11.22 -23.31
CA GLU A 7 -5.17 12.07 -22.12
C GLU A 7 -3.68 12.30 -21.82
N VAL A 8 -3.24 13.55 -21.97
CA VAL A 8 -1.86 13.94 -21.66
C VAL A 8 -1.78 14.30 -20.19
N PHE A 9 -1.10 13.48 -19.41
CA PHE A 9 -0.82 13.73 -18.00
C PHE A 9 0.56 14.37 -17.84
N PHE A 10 0.64 15.39 -16.98
CA PHE A 10 1.89 16.01 -16.58
C PHE A 10 2.09 15.82 -15.09
N ALA A 11 3.30 15.43 -14.69
CA ALA A 11 3.67 15.33 -13.28
C ALA A 11 3.69 16.74 -12.67
N ARG A 12 3.15 16.88 -11.46
CA ARG A 12 3.34 18.10 -10.68
C ARG A 12 4.82 18.27 -10.33
N THR A 13 5.31 19.50 -10.47
CA THR A 13 6.71 19.83 -10.19
C THR A 13 6.82 21.03 -9.26
N GLY A 14 7.91 21.08 -8.50
CA GLY A 14 8.18 22.13 -7.52
C GLY A 14 7.73 21.79 -6.09
N ARG A 15 7.95 22.72 -5.16
CA ARG A 15 7.63 22.54 -3.72
C ARG A 15 6.81 23.68 -3.11
N ASN A 16 6.45 24.69 -3.90
CA ASN A 16 5.86 25.93 -3.38
C ASN A 16 4.45 25.74 -2.79
N ARG A 17 3.73 24.70 -3.24
CA ARG A 17 2.38 24.38 -2.77
C ARG A 17 2.33 23.24 -1.76
N GLN A 18 3.49 22.65 -1.44
CA GLN A 18 3.55 21.50 -0.56
C GLN A 18 3.37 21.90 0.90
N ARG A 19 2.74 21.03 1.67
CA ARG A 19 2.48 21.23 3.08
C ARG A 19 3.66 20.80 3.95
N PHE A 20 3.85 21.51 5.04
CA PHE A 20 4.87 21.25 6.05
C PHE A 20 4.21 21.25 7.43
N ASP A 21 4.67 20.34 8.29
CA ASP A 21 4.34 20.30 9.72
C ASP A 21 5.64 20.44 10.50
N GLU A 22 5.80 21.57 11.20
CA GLU A 22 7.09 22.02 11.75
C GLU A 22 8.21 22.00 10.69
N ASN A 23 9.14 21.05 10.79
CA ASN A 23 10.26 20.85 9.87
C ASN A 23 10.06 19.64 8.93
N TYR A 24 8.90 18.98 8.99
CA TYR A 24 8.60 17.79 8.20
C TYR A 24 7.85 18.17 6.93
N ARG A 25 8.38 17.79 5.77
CA ARG A 25 7.61 17.79 4.52
C ARG A 25 6.52 16.73 4.62
N LEU A 26 5.27 17.12 4.42
CA LEU A 26 4.16 16.18 4.40
C LEU A 26 4.10 15.47 3.05
N VAL A 27 4.03 14.14 3.09
CA VAL A 27 3.95 13.31 1.90
C VAL A 27 2.78 12.36 1.98
N ALA A 28 2.11 12.13 0.87
CA ALA A 28 1.02 11.17 0.75
C ALA A 28 1.42 10.11 -0.28
N GLY A 29 1.00 8.87 -0.04
CA GLY A 29 1.27 7.76 -0.94
C GLY A 29 0.33 6.60 -0.71
N CYS A 30 0.53 5.54 -1.46
CA CYS A 30 -0.29 4.35 -1.33
C CYS A 30 0.51 3.06 -1.55
N ILE A 31 -0.09 1.94 -1.15
CA ILE A 31 0.30 0.60 -1.56
C ILE A 31 -0.75 0.18 -2.59
N PRO A 32 -0.46 0.33 -3.90
CA PRO A 32 -1.35 -0.16 -4.93
C PRO A 32 -1.37 -1.69 -4.90
N TYR A 33 -2.55 -2.27 -4.94
CA TYR A 33 -2.72 -3.71 -4.87
C TYR A 33 -3.74 -4.21 -5.90
N ARG A 34 -3.64 -5.50 -6.22
CA ARG A 34 -4.66 -6.25 -6.94
C ARG A 34 -4.76 -7.67 -6.40
N LEU A 35 -5.92 -8.30 -6.56
CA LEU A 35 -6.14 -9.70 -6.20
C LEU A 35 -6.15 -10.56 -7.46
N LYS A 36 -5.30 -11.59 -7.51
CA LYS A 36 -5.35 -12.61 -8.56
C LYS A 36 -6.72 -13.29 -8.56
N LEU A 37 -7.27 -13.41 -9.76
CA LEU A 37 -8.41 -14.27 -10.03
C LEU A 37 -7.92 -15.72 -10.06
N VAL A 38 -8.00 -16.40 -8.92
CA VAL A 38 -7.78 -17.86 -8.83
C VAL A 38 -9.12 -18.58 -8.91
N GLN A 39 -9.16 -19.69 -9.64
CA GLN A 39 -10.37 -20.51 -9.84
C GLN A 39 -10.91 -21.08 -8.53
N ASP A 40 -10.04 -21.33 -7.54
CA ASP A 40 -10.41 -21.83 -6.21
C ASP A 40 -10.07 -20.79 -5.14
N LYS A 41 -10.94 -19.79 -4.99
CA LYS A 41 -10.79 -18.69 -4.01
C LYS A 41 -10.73 -19.18 -2.55
N VAL A 42 -11.18 -20.41 -2.28
CA VAL A 42 -11.31 -20.98 -0.93
C VAL A 42 -10.01 -21.65 -0.50
N ARG A 43 -9.25 -22.26 -1.43
CA ARG A 43 -7.99 -22.92 -1.11
C ARG A 43 -6.79 -21.99 -1.01
N ASP A 44 -6.82 -20.85 -1.71
CA ASP A 44 -5.68 -19.95 -1.78
C ASP A 44 -5.90 -18.73 -0.87
N GLY A 45 -5.14 -18.64 0.22
CA GLY A 45 -5.25 -17.58 1.21
C GLY A 45 -4.93 -16.19 0.63
N LEU A 46 -5.38 -15.12 1.31
CA LEU A 46 -5.22 -13.73 0.86
C LEU A 46 -3.79 -13.42 0.39
N LEU A 47 -2.77 -13.84 1.15
CA LEU A 47 -1.37 -13.54 0.86
C LEU A 47 -0.88 -14.10 -0.48
N ASN A 48 -1.45 -15.22 -0.94
CA ASN A 48 -1.07 -15.84 -2.21
C ASN A 48 -1.75 -15.15 -3.41
N ARG A 49 -2.93 -14.58 -3.17
CA ARG A 49 -3.71 -13.87 -4.18
C ARG A 49 -3.34 -12.39 -4.28
N LEU A 50 -2.80 -11.81 -3.22
CA LEU A 50 -2.44 -10.41 -3.14
C LEU A 50 -1.12 -10.12 -3.87
N GLU A 51 -1.20 -9.28 -4.89
CA GLU A 51 -0.03 -8.61 -5.46
C GLU A 51 -0.06 -7.13 -5.09
N VAL A 52 1.11 -6.58 -4.81
CA VAL A 52 1.30 -5.15 -4.60
C VAL A 52 2.24 -4.60 -5.66
N LEU A 53 2.05 -3.33 -6.02
CA LEU A 53 2.87 -2.64 -6.99
C LEU A 53 3.91 -1.79 -6.28
N MET A 54 5.16 -1.94 -6.71
CA MET A 54 6.28 -1.11 -6.29
C MET A 54 6.90 -0.44 -7.52
N ILE A 55 7.58 0.68 -7.31
CA ILE A 55 8.28 1.42 -8.36
C ILE A 55 9.77 1.51 -8.04
N SER A 56 10.61 1.57 -9.08
CA SER A 56 12.03 1.85 -8.89
C SER A 56 12.23 3.25 -8.31
N SER A 57 13.27 3.40 -7.49
CA SER A 57 13.71 4.72 -7.05
C SER A 57 14.53 5.38 -8.17
N PRO A 58 14.37 6.69 -8.45
CA PRO A 58 15.24 7.38 -9.39
C PRO A 58 16.69 7.21 -8.96
N ASN A 59 17.56 6.86 -9.91
CA ASN A 59 19.00 6.66 -9.72
C ASN A 59 19.39 5.56 -8.70
N ARG A 60 18.49 4.63 -8.32
CA ARG A 60 18.80 3.47 -7.47
C ARG A 60 18.05 2.22 -7.93
N ARG A 61 18.56 1.06 -7.55
CA ARG A 61 17.90 -0.23 -7.78
C ARG A 61 16.86 -0.59 -6.71
N ASP A 62 16.68 0.28 -5.72
CA ASP A 62 15.71 0.05 -4.65
C ASP A 62 14.29 0.23 -5.17
N LEU A 63 13.39 -0.66 -4.73
CA LEU A 63 11.96 -0.53 -4.96
C LEU A 63 11.30 0.16 -3.77
N ILE A 64 10.34 1.04 -4.04
CA ILE A 64 9.54 1.76 -3.03
C ILE A 64 8.06 1.73 -3.39
N PHE A 65 7.21 2.08 -2.44
CA PHE A 65 5.81 2.39 -2.71
C PHE A 65 5.66 3.83 -3.24
N PRO A 66 4.75 4.08 -4.19
CA PRO A 66 4.53 5.39 -4.78
C PRO A 66 4.05 6.39 -3.74
N LYS A 67 4.65 7.58 -3.74
CA LYS A 67 4.38 8.66 -2.78
C LYS A 67 5.11 9.95 -3.19
N GLY A 68 4.51 11.08 -2.86
CA GLY A 68 5.17 12.38 -3.01
C GLY A 68 4.50 13.48 -2.21
N GLY A 69 4.73 14.72 -2.60
CA GLY A 69 4.41 15.87 -1.75
C GLY A 69 2.91 16.11 -1.68
N TRP A 70 2.36 16.26 -0.47
CA TRP A 70 0.96 16.66 -0.31
C TRP A 70 0.82 18.17 -0.52
N GLU A 71 0.00 18.59 -1.49
CA GLU A 71 -0.22 20.00 -1.83
C GLU A 71 -1.42 20.64 -1.10
N ASN A 72 -1.54 21.96 -1.21
CA ASN A 72 -2.57 22.73 -0.49
C ASN A 72 -3.96 22.72 -1.15
N ASP A 73 -4.05 22.30 -2.42
CA ASP A 73 -5.26 22.28 -3.23
C ASP A 73 -5.90 20.88 -3.37
N GLU A 74 -5.42 19.91 -2.57
CA GLU A 74 -5.89 18.52 -2.57
C GLU A 74 -6.00 17.96 -1.15
N THR A 75 -6.82 16.94 -0.97
CA THR A 75 -6.88 16.09 0.23
C THR A 75 -5.70 15.10 0.26
N LEU A 76 -5.46 14.48 1.42
CA LEU A 76 -4.44 13.43 1.56
C LEU A 76 -4.67 12.23 0.62
N GLY A 77 -5.93 11.83 0.45
CA GLY A 77 -6.29 10.73 -0.44
C GLY A 77 -6.11 11.09 -1.92
N GLU A 78 -6.54 12.29 -2.31
CA GLU A 78 -6.31 12.80 -3.68
C GLU A 78 -4.83 12.90 -4.01
N ALA A 79 -4.01 13.37 -3.07
CA ALA A 79 -2.56 13.39 -3.21
C ALA A 79 -1.99 11.99 -3.43
N ALA A 80 -2.40 11.00 -2.62
CA ALA A 80 -1.96 9.62 -2.78
C ALA A 80 -2.36 9.02 -4.14
N CYS A 81 -3.57 9.30 -4.63
CA CYS A 81 -4.03 8.89 -5.96
C CYS A 81 -3.24 9.56 -7.08
N ARG A 82 -2.97 10.87 -6.97
CA ARG A 82 -2.16 11.61 -7.94
C ARG A 82 -0.75 11.03 -8.04
N GLU A 83 -0.09 10.81 -6.91
CA GLU A 83 1.28 10.27 -6.87
C GLU A 83 1.33 8.84 -7.43
N ALA A 84 0.29 8.02 -7.22
CA ALA A 84 0.19 6.70 -7.85
C ALA A 84 0.06 6.77 -9.38
N LEU A 85 -0.66 7.77 -9.89
CA LEU A 85 -0.77 8.02 -11.32
C LEU A 85 0.56 8.53 -11.89
N GLU A 86 1.17 9.52 -11.23
CA GLU A 86 2.39 10.18 -11.70
C GLU A 86 3.61 9.26 -11.66
N GLU A 87 3.85 8.56 -10.55
CA GLU A 87 5.04 7.71 -10.38
C GLU A 87 4.85 6.28 -10.94
N ALA A 88 3.63 5.72 -10.86
CA ALA A 88 3.37 4.31 -11.21
C ALA A 88 2.42 4.11 -12.41
N GLY A 89 1.75 5.15 -12.88
CA GLY A 89 0.79 5.04 -13.97
C GLY A 89 -0.42 4.17 -13.63
N VAL A 90 -0.88 4.18 -12.39
CA VAL A 90 -2.06 3.40 -11.96
C VAL A 90 -3.17 4.29 -11.39
N ARG A 91 -4.41 3.90 -11.65
CA ARG A 91 -5.63 4.48 -11.07
C ARG A 91 -6.39 3.40 -10.32
N GLY A 92 -7.19 3.81 -9.34
CA GLY A 92 -7.85 2.86 -8.47
C GLY A 92 -8.82 3.46 -7.48
N ILE A 93 -9.39 2.58 -6.67
CA ILE A 93 -10.26 2.92 -5.55
C ILE A 93 -9.40 2.97 -4.30
N ILE A 94 -9.24 4.17 -3.73
CA ILE A 94 -8.49 4.35 -2.49
C ILE A 94 -9.35 3.92 -1.30
N ASN A 95 -8.75 3.20 -0.35
CA ASN A 95 -9.38 2.99 0.94
C ASN A 95 -9.26 4.28 1.76
N GLU A 96 -10.37 4.86 2.22
CA GLU A 96 -10.38 6.11 2.99
C GLU A 96 -9.63 5.99 4.33
N SER A 97 -9.46 4.77 4.85
CA SER A 97 -8.69 4.52 6.06
C SER A 97 -7.18 4.62 5.78
N ILE A 98 -6.53 5.58 6.44
CA ILE A 98 -5.06 5.70 6.44
C ILE A 98 -4.47 4.42 7.07
N LEU A 99 -3.50 3.79 6.39
CA LEU A 99 -2.78 2.63 6.90
C LEU A 99 -1.88 2.98 8.08
N GLY A 100 -1.32 4.19 8.05
CA GLY A 100 -0.52 4.75 9.13
C GLY A 100 0.20 6.04 8.72
N GLU A 101 0.91 6.60 9.69
CA GLU A 101 1.80 7.74 9.55
C GLU A 101 3.22 7.33 9.96
N TRP A 102 4.21 7.64 9.12
CA TRP A 102 5.61 7.34 9.43
C TRP A 102 6.51 8.55 9.17
N LYS A 103 7.50 8.73 10.05
CA LYS A 103 8.57 9.73 9.86
C LYS A 103 9.79 9.05 9.25
N PHE A 104 10.29 9.57 8.14
CA PHE A 104 11.49 9.05 7.47
C PHE A 104 12.30 10.17 6.82
N ARG A 105 13.59 9.93 6.54
CA ARG A 105 14.46 10.92 5.89
C ARG A 105 14.28 10.91 4.37
N SER A 106 14.25 12.08 3.75
CA SER A 106 14.20 12.25 2.29
C SER A 106 15.51 11.78 1.63
N LYS A 107 15.38 11.24 0.40
CA LYS A 107 16.48 10.75 -0.44
C LYS A 107 17.60 11.79 -0.65
N SER A 108 17.26 13.08 -0.74
CA SER A 108 18.22 14.16 -1.08
C SER A 108 19.20 14.55 0.04
N ARG A 109 18.95 14.09 1.27
CA ARG A 109 19.64 14.59 2.48
C ARG A 109 19.98 13.49 3.49
N GLN A 110 20.14 12.26 2.98
CA GLN A 110 20.44 11.08 3.79
C GLN A 110 21.77 11.23 4.58
N ASN A 111 22.69 12.07 4.09
CA ASN A 111 24.02 12.34 4.69
C ASN A 111 24.13 13.70 5.42
N SER A 112 23.09 14.52 5.53
CA SER A 112 23.16 15.79 6.28
C SER A 112 22.72 15.59 7.73
N CYS A 113 23.49 16.14 8.68
CA CYS A 113 23.17 16.15 10.11
C CYS A 113 21.99 17.07 10.49
N SER A 114 21.36 17.75 9.53
CA SER A 114 20.21 18.64 9.74
C SER A 114 18.88 17.88 9.77
N LEU A 115 17.95 18.32 10.63
CA LEU A 115 16.52 17.95 10.60
C LEU A 115 15.84 18.34 9.28
N GLU A 116 16.45 19.30 8.59
CA GLU A 116 16.05 19.82 7.29
C GLU A 116 16.09 18.71 6.23
N GLY A 117 14.94 18.10 5.93
CA GLY A 117 14.82 16.97 4.98
C GLY A 117 14.12 15.72 5.52
N THR A 118 13.52 15.77 6.72
CA THR A 118 12.60 14.73 7.18
C THR A 118 11.23 14.87 6.52
N CYS A 119 10.62 13.72 6.23
CA CYS A 119 9.28 13.60 5.70
C CYS A 119 8.38 12.93 6.73
N LYS A 120 7.13 13.34 6.78
CA LYS A 120 6.05 12.65 7.48
C LYS A 120 5.09 12.12 6.41
N GLY A 121 5.03 10.80 6.28
CA GLY A 121 4.32 10.12 5.21
C GLY A 121 3.06 9.42 5.67
N TYR A 122 1.98 9.67 4.94
CA TYR A 122 0.67 9.03 5.10
C TYR A 122 0.48 8.02 3.97
N MET A 123 0.23 6.76 4.31
CA MET A 123 0.02 5.70 3.31
C MET A 123 -1.42 5.21 3.31
N PHE A 124 -1.96 4.95 2.13
CA PHE A 124 -3.27 4.34 1.91
C PHE A 124 -3.16 3.00 1.19
N ALA A 125 -4.20 2.18 1.25
CA ALA A 125 -4.35 1.06 0.31
C ALA A 125 -5.07 1.57 -0.93
N LEU A 126 -4.59 1.21 -2.13
CA LEU A 126 -5.21 1.58 -3.40
C LEU A 126 -5.53 0.31 -4.20
N GLU A 127 -6.82 0.02 -4.41
CA GLU A 127 -7.25 -1.08 -5.28
C GLU A 127 -7.10 -0.65 -6.73
N VAL A 128 -6.13 -1.20 -7.45
CA VAL A 128 -5.87 -0.80 -8.83
C VAL A 128 -6.99 -1.29 -9.74
N THR A 129 -7.63 -0.35 -10.45
CA THR A 129 -8.68 -0.63 -11.44
C THR A 129 -8.20 -0.40 -12.87
N GLU A 130 -7.12 0.36 -13.05
CA GLU A 130 -6.57 0.70 -14.37
C GLU A 130 -5.04 0.86 -14.29
N GLU A 131 -4.34 0.27 -15.26
CA GLU A 131 -2.90 0.43 -15.49
C GLU A 131 -2.69 1.16 -16.82
N LEU A 132 -2.15 2.37 -16.77
CA LEU A 132 -1.91 3.20 -17.96
C LEU A 132 -0.74 2.66 -18.77
N GLN A 133 -0.82 2.78 -20.10
CA GLN A 133 0.28 2.43 -21.00
C GLN A 133 1.40 3.48 -20.95
N TYR A 134 1.04 4.75 -20.82
CA TYR A 134 1.95 5.89 -20.73
C TYR A 134 1.59 6.72 -19.50
N TRP A 135 2.59 7.17 -18.74
CA TRP A 135 2.37 7.95 -17.53
C TRP A 135 3.49 8.98 -17.29
N PRO A 136 3.25 10.00 -16.45
CA PRO A 136 4.12 11.17 -16.37
C PRO A 136 5.58 10.91 -16.04
N GLU A 137 5.89 9.98 -15.13
CA GLU A 137 7.25 9.72 -14.69
C GLU A 137 7.80 8.36 -15.14
N GLN A 138 7.28 7.79 -16.22
CA GLN A 138 7.69 6.48 -16.75
C GLN A 138 9.19 6.36 -17.06
N ASP A 139 9.83 7.47 -17.43
CA ASP A 139 11.27 7.49 -17.72
C ASP A 139 12.14 7.47 -16.45
N ASN A 140 11.54 7.81 -15.29
CA ASN A 140 12.21 7.83 -13.99
C ASN A 140 11.92 6.58 -13.15
N HIS A 141 10.80 5.90 -13.44
CA HIS A 141 10.22 4.86 -12.62
C HIS A 141 9.80 3.64 -13.45
N GLU A 142 10.29 2.47 -13.06
CA GLU A 142 9.80 1.18 -13.54
C GLU A 142 8.83 0.61 -12.51
N ARG A 143 7.60 0.32 -12.94
CA ARG A 143 6.60 -0.33 -12.09
C ARG A 143 6.74 -1.86 -12.12
N ARG A 144 6.58 -2.50 -10.96
CA ARG A 144 6.65 -3.95 -10.81
C ARG A 144 5.60 -4.45 -9.84
N TRP A 145 4.77 -5.37 -10.33
CA TRP A 145 3.91 -6.19 -9.48
C TRP A 145 4.71 -7.29 -8.81
N VAL A 146 4.56 -7.42 -7.50
CA VAL A 146 5.26 -8.43 -6.68
C VAL A 146 4.27 -9.07 -5.71
N CYS A 147 4.51 -10.33 -5.36
CA CYS A 147 3.74 -10.97 -4.29
C CYS A 147 4.17 -10.41 -2.92
N VAL A 148 3.33 -10.59 -1.90
CA VAL A 148 3.60 -10.06 -0.56
C VAL A 148 4.97 -10.48 0.01
N SER A 149 5.34 -11.76 -0.18
CA SER A 149 6.61 -12.28 0.36
C SER A 149 7.84 -11.67 -0.32
N GLU A 150 7.72 -11.36 -1.61
CA GLU A 150 8.76 -10.65 -2.36
C GLU A 150 8.81 -9.17 -1.98
N ALA A 151 7.66 -8.50 -1.91
CA ALA A 151 7.55 -7.11 -1.46
C ALA A 151 8.20 -6.91 -0.08
N TRP A 152 7.95 -7.83 0.86
CA TRP A 152 8.56 -7.80 2.19
C TRP A 152 10.09 -7.82 2.16
N LYS A 153 10.68 -8.63 1.26
CA LYS A 153 12.14 -8.72 1.09
C LYS A 153 12.71 -7.47 0.43
N LEU A 154 11.97 -6.87 -0.51
CA LEU A 154 12.35 -5.65 -1.22
C LEU A 154 12.22 -4.39 -0.35
N CYS A 155 11.37 -4.43 0.67
CA CYS A 155 11.23 -3.33 1.64
C CYS A 155 12.54 -3.12 2.41
N ARG A 156 13.26 -2.06 2.01
CA ARG A 156 14.53 -1.63 2.60
C ARG A 156 14.37 -0.98 3.98
N TYR A 157 13.25 -0.31 4.22
CA TYR A 157 13.00 0.44 5.45
C TYR A 157 11.88 -0.23 6.27
N ASP A 158 12.00 -0.18 7.59
CA ASP A 158 11.03 -0.80 8.51
C ASP A 158 9.62 -0.25 8.31
N TRP A 159 9.49 1.08 8.11
CA TRP A 159 8.21 1.73 7.85
C TRP A 159 7.47 1.13 6.63
N MET A 160 8.20 0.65 5.61
CA MET A 160 7.58 0.03 4.43
C MET A 160 6.98 -1.33 4.79
N ARG A 161 7.67 -2.11 5.63
CA ARG A 161 7.19 -3.41 6.12
C ARG A 161 5.98 -3.23 7.02
N GLU A 162 6.02 -2.23 7.89
CA GLU A 162 4.89 -1.85 8.74
C GLU A 162 3.67 -1.42 7.90
N ALA A 163 3.87 -0.56 6.90
CA ALA A 163 2.81 -0.15 5.99
C ALA A 163 2.23 -1.33 5.20
N LEU A 164 3.08 -2.24 4.71
CA LEU A 164 2.64 -3.46 4.02
C LEU A 164 1.83 -4.38 4.95
N ALA A 165 2.28 -4.56 6.20
CA ALA A 165 1.53 -5.32 7.20
C ALA A 165 0.17 -4.69 7.52
N ALA A 166 0.12 -3.36 7.66
CA ALA A 166 -1.12 -2.63 7.87
C ALA A 166 -2.08 -2.79 6.67
N CYS A 167 -1.56 -2.73 5.43
CA CYS A 167 -2.35 -3.00 4.23
C CYS A 167 -2.97 -4.39 4.25
N ILE A 168 -2.17 -5.43 4.52
CA ILE A 168 -2.64 -6.82 4.62
C ILE A 168 -3.73 -6.95 5.67
N LYS A 169 -3.56 -6.32 6.84
CA LYS A 169 -4.55 -6.35 7.92
C LYS A 169 -5.89 -5.76 7.46
N VAL A 170 -5.87 -4.55 6.90
CA VAL A 170 -7.08 -3.87 6.40
C VAL A 170 -7.80 -4.71 5.34
N LEU A 171 -7.05 -5.34 4.44
CA LEU A 171 -7.63 -6.22 3.41
C LEU A 171 -8.20 -7.52 4.00
N SER A 172 -7.55 -8.08 5.03
CA SER A 172 -8.04 -9.28 5.73
C SER A 172 -9.36 -8.98 6.43
N ASP A 173 -9.42 -7.87 7.16
CA ASP A 173 -10.62 -7.43 7.88
C ASP A 173 -11.79 -7.19 6.91
N ARG A 174 -11.52 -6.58 5.74
CA ARG A 174 -12.52 -6.37 4.68
C ARG A 174 -13.08 -7.69 4.13
N ILE A 175 -12.22 -8.69 3.93
CA ILE A 175 -12.64 -10.00 3.41
C ILE A 175 -13.43 -10.78 4.45
N ILE A 176 -13.00 -10.77 5.72
CA ILE A 176 -13.73 -11.40 6.82
C ILE A 176 -15.14 -10.80 6.91
N PHE A 177 -15.24 -9.47 6.94
CA PHE A 177 -16.54 -8.80 6.98
C PHE A 177 -17.41 -9.11 5.75
N SER A 178 -16.80 -9.21 4.56
CA SER A 178 -17.54 -9.57 3.34
C SER A 178 -18.05 -11.01 3.38
N ASN A 179 -17.30 -11.93 3.99
CA ASN A 179 -17.69 -13.33 4.14
C ASN A 179 -18.75 -13.51 5.25
N ASP A 180 -18.65 -12.79 6.36
CA ASP A 180 -19.64 -12.85 7.45
C ASP A 180 -21.02 -12.34 6.99
N ASN A 181 -21.06 -11.36 6.08
CA ASN A 181 -22.31 -10.89 5.45
C ASN A 181 -22.88 -11.86 4.39
N LEU A 182 -22.15 -12.92 4.01
CA LEU A 182 -22.62 -13.98 3.11
C LEU A 182 -23.02 -15.26 3.87
N VAL A 183 -22.75 -15.33 5.17
CA VAL A 183 -23.22 -16.43 6.03
C VAL A 183 -24.58 -16.02 6.61
N GLU A 184 -25.66 -16.44 5.94
CA GLU A 184 -26.99 -16.52 6.55
C GLU A 184 -26.86 -17.24 7.91
N PRO A 185 -27.54 -16.77 8.97
CA PRO A 185 -27.36 -17.24 10.34
C PRO A 185 -28.03 -18.61 10.55
N SER A 186 -27.46 -19.66 9.98
CA SER A 186 -27.80 -21.02 10.31
C SER A 186 -26.54 -21.88 10.24
N ASN A 187 -25.74 -21.84 11.31
CA ASN A 187 -25.01 -23.00 11.87
C ASN A 187 -23.95 -22.59 12.92
N TYR A 188 -24.27 -21.68 13.84
CA TYR A 188 -23.52 -21.56 15.08
C TYR A 188 -24.05 -22.59 16.10
N TYR A 189 -23.74 -23.87 15.89
CA TYR A 189 -23.93 -24.91 16.90
C TYR A 189 -22.58 -25.42 17.42
N PHE A 190 -22.27 -24.96 18.63
CA PHE A 190 -21.57 -25.64 19.73
C PHE A 190 -20.44 -26.63 19.39
N VAL A 191 -19.21 -26.24 19.77
CA VAL A 191 -18.38 -27.11 20.63
C VAL A 191 -17.71 -26.22 21.70
N LYS A 192 -18.29 -26.16 22.90
CA LYS A 192 -17.54 -25.81 24.11
C LYS A 192 -16.76 -27.06 24.51
N THR A 193 -15.43 -27.06 24.39
CA THR A 193 -14.60 -28.12 24.96
C THR A 193 -14.45 -27.90 26.47
N THR A 194 -14.98 -28.84 27.24
CA THR A 194 -14.87 -28.98 28.69
C THR A 194 -13.46 -29.39 29.11
N THR A 195 -12.96 -28.73 30.15
CA THR A 195 -11.73 -29.04 30.87
C THR A 195 -11.94 -30.22 31.83
N THR A 196 -11.21 -31.32 31.67
CA THR A 196 -10.82 -32.21 32.78
C THR A 196 -9.64 -33.09 32.37
N GLU A 197 -8.52 -33.02 33.09
CA GLU A 197 -7.65 -34.17 33.30
C GLU A 197 -6.84 -33.96 34.59
N GLN A 198 -7.11 -34.80 35.59
CA GLN A 198 -6.20 -35.08 36.70
C GLN A 198 -5.60 -36.47 36.45
N ALA A 199 -4.29 -36.54 36.75
CA ALA A 199 -3.36 -37.66 36.97
C ALA A 199 -3.98 -39.06 37.13
N ILE A 200 -3.35 -40.15 36.70
CA ILE A 200 -2.09 -40.80 37.16
C ILE A 200 -1.76 -41.90 36.10
N ASP A 201 -0.53 -42.32 35.77
CA ASP A 201 0.42 -43.03 36.65
C ASP A 201 1.78 -43.33 35.97
N SER A 202 2.80 -43.52 36.82
CA SER A 202 4.01 -44.36 36.71
C SER A 202 5.06 -44.19 35.58
N PHE A 203 6.26 -43.73 35.96
CA PHE A 203 7.53 -44.44 35.74
C PHE A 203 8.59 -43.94 36.76
N CYS A 204 9.12 -44.90 37.55
CA CYS A 204 10.15 -44.85 38.60
C CYS A 204 9.84 -44.18 39.95
#